data_AF-H1LW23-F1
#
_entry.id   AF-H1LW23-F1
#
_cell.length_a   1.000
_cell.length_b   1.000
_cell.length_c   1.000
_cell.angle_alpha   90.00
_cell.angle_beta   90.00
_cell.angle_gamma   90.00
#
_symmetry.space_group_name_H-M   'P 1'
#
loop_
_entity.id
_entity.type
_entity.pdbx_description
1 polymer ?
#
loop_
_entity_poly.entity_id
_entity_poly.type
_entity_poly.pdbx_seq_one_letter_code
_entity_poly.pdbx_strand_id
1 'polypeptide(L)'
;MKGKYFIAATLISLPVLCFTACNKAIKNTDQVQSSVYSKNDITANVYFPYSKLKDLTIDKEAGNAYITDIVSKTPAILPYIELNNALLETNDNAYTLILKYTEDYEKSKNIGLSDNPLYTSPYLFSRATNTAILLMLANNYISSVNIEIAVPKEYPDTQPVTIEFNRNELEDESDLFDTAKADENSYNELLNLNDSVYAGRLFYSRIKLGSTKDDIIYRNGDPDKKVSENSDLIYTYGDNNCYTSFFLKKIKSSDKPIVTSIVVHPSKDDIGGAEMLYNIGLLPDDGQYLTKTKVENYLGTPKFSKNNTDYYRISSGLNDYLFFTYDTEGNAKEYGLQRD
;
A
#
# COMPACT_ATOMS: atom_id res chain seq x y z
N MET A 1 20.43 -15.04 -42.41
CA MET A 1 20.69 -13.71 -41.81
C MET A 1 19.57 -12.75 -42.20
N LYS A 2 18.58 -12.59 -41.32
CA LYS A 2 17.59 -11.50 -41.37
C LYS A 2 17.41 -11.06 -39.93
N GLY A 3 17.91 -9.87 -39.61
CA GLY A 3 17.77 -9.23 -38.32
C GLY A 3 17.05 -7.91 -38.49
N LYS A 4 16.39 -7.51 -37.39
CA LYS A 4 15.61 -6.29 -37.12
C LYS A 4 14.09 -6.47 -37.20
N TYR A 5 13.50 -6.64 -36.02
CA TYR A 5 12.15 -6.18 -35.70
C TYR A 5 12.28 -5.18 -34.53
N PHE A 6 11.59 -4.04 -34.67
CA PHE A 6 11.49 -2.97 -33.69
C PHE A 6 10.31 -3.23 -32.73
N ILE A 7 10.56 -2.90 -31.45
CA ILE A 7 9.68 -2.42 -30.37
C ILE A 7 8.20 -2.78 -30.46
N ALA A 8 7.72 -3.61 -29.52
CA ALA A 8 6.36 -3.53 -28.97
C ALA A 8 6.19 -4.42 -27.73
N ALA A 9 5.98 -3.81 -26.57
CA ALA A 9 4.93 -4.19 -25.62
C ALA A 9 4.68 -3.03 -24.65
N THR A 10 3.79 -2.12 -25.09
CA THR A 10 2.71 -1.47 -24.31
C THR A 10 3.07 -0.92 -22.93
N LEU A 11 3.21 0.40 -22.77
CA LEU A 11 2.06 1.28 -22.49
C LEU A 11 0.99 0.57 -21.66
N ILE A 12 1.22 0.41 -20.35
CA ILE A 12 0.11 0.59 -19.43
C ILE A 12 -0.13 2.09 -19.47
N SER A 13 -1.15 2.49 -20.24
CA SER A 13 -1.78 3.78 -20.05
C SER A 13 -1.89 3.99 -18.54
N LEU A 14 -1.27 5.03 -17.97
CA LEU A 14 -1.78 5.62 -16.76
C LEU A 14 -3.21 6.07 -17.13
N PRO A 15 -4.30 5.44 -16.65
CA PRO A 15 -5.42 6.29 -16.34
C PRO A 15 -4.99 7.02 -15.07
N VAL A 16 -4.65 8.31 -15.25
CA VAL A 16 -5.20 9.38 -14.42
C VAL A 16 -5.46 8.99 -12.97
N LEU A 17 -4.68 9.58 -12.06
CA LEU A 17 -5.17 10.16 -10.80
C LEU A 17 -6.48 9.53 -10.30
N CYS A 18 -6.36 8.65 -9.32
CA CYS A 18 -7.46 8.41 -8.39
C CYS A 18 -7.11 9.01 -7.02
N PHE A 19 -6.73 10.29 -7.01
CA PHE A 19 -7.39 11.15 -6.04
C PHE A 19 -8.85 11.20 -6.45
N THR A 20 -9.69 10.55 -5.66
CA THR A 20 -11.05 11.01 -5.53
C THR A 20 -10.98 12.45 -5.02
N ALA A 21 -10.98 13.41 -5.94
CA ALA A 21 -11.62 14.69 -5.71
C ALA A 21 -13.11 14.42 -5.47
N CYS A 22 -13.43 14.04 -4.23
CA CYS A 22 -14.74 14.20 -3.66
C CYS A 22 -14.58 14.60 -2.18
N ASN A 23 -13.79 15.64 -1.94
CA ASN A 23 -13.93 16.49 -0.76
C ASN A 23 -14.03 17.94 -1.25
N LYS A 24 -15.17 18.25 -1.88
CA LYS A 24 -15.65 19.62 -1.80
C LYS A 24 -16.00 19.82 -0.33
N ALA A 25 -15.21 20.64 0.36
CA ALA A 25 -15.44 21.03 1.74
C ALA A 25 -16.92 21.39 1.95
N ILE A 26 -17.67 20.52 2.59
CA ILE A 26 -18.94 20.88 3.20
C ILE A 26 -18.58 21.35 4.60
N LYS A 27 -18.48 22.67 4.77
CA LYS A 27 -18.69 23.30 6.08
C LYS A 27 -20.14 22.97 6.48
N ASN A 28 -20.32 21.88 7.21
CA ASN A 28 -21.47 21.72 8.07
C ASN A 28 -20.97 21.88 9.51
N THR A 29 -21.12 23.11 9.99
CA THR A 29 -21.49 23.35 11.37
C THR A 29 -22.73 22.52 11.67
N ASP A 30 -22.54 21.39 12.35
CA ASP A 30 -23.52 20.87 13.31
C ASP A 30 -22.83 19.87 14.24
N GLN A 31 -22.99 20.14 15.53
CA GLN A 31 -22.44 19.36 16.64
C GLN A 31 -22.97 17.92 16.58
N VAL A 32 -22.08 16.96 16.35
CA VAL A 32 -22.34 15.55 16.65
C VAL A 32 -21.30 15.08 17.66
N GLN A 33 -21.84 14.49 18.73
CA GLN A 33 -21.24 14.19 20.01
C GLN A 33 -19.88 13.50 19.92
N SER A 34 -18.98 13.99 20.77
CA SER A 34 -17.73 13.37 21.16
C SER A 34 -17.95 11.92 21.61
N SER A 35 -17.73 10.95 20.72
CA SER A 35 -17.16 9.69 21.18
C SER A 35 -15.71 9.99 21.49
N VAL A 36 -15.39 10.05 22.79
CA VAL A 36 -14.04 10.11 23.32
C VAL A 36 -13.34 8.82 22.89
N TYR A 37 -12.86 8.76 21.64
CA TYR A 37 -11.68 7.99 21.33
C TYR A 37 -10.55 8.84 21.88
N SER A 38 -10.03 8.42 23.03
CA SER A 38 -8.73 8.84 23.50
C SER A 38 -7.80 8.94 22.30
N LYS A 39 -7.06 10.06 22.20
CA LYS A 39 -5.78 10.11 21.51
C LYS A 39 -5.04 8.84 21.93
N ASN A 40 -5.16 7.77 21.16
CA ASN A 40 -4.32 6.63 21.36
C ASN A 40 -2.96 7.18 20.99
N ASP A 41 -2.12 7.33 22.01
CA ASP A 41 -0.70 7.58 21.86
C ASP A 41 -0.24 6.69 20.71
N ILE A 42 0.00 7.34 19.57
CA ILE A 42 0.67 6.73 18.42
C ILE A 42 1.97 6.27 19.04
N THR A 43 2.08 4.97 19.28
CA THR A 43 3.22 4.36 19.96
C THR A 43 4.48 4.94 19.37
N ALA A 44 5.21 5.71 20.18
CA ALA A 44 6.56 6.13 19.86
C ALA A 44 7.35 4.86 19.48
N ASN A 45 8.08 4.91 18.35
CA ASN A 45 9.13 3.96 17.90
C ASN A 45 8.88 3.09 16.66
N VAL A 46 8.40 3.64 15.53
CA VAL A 46 8.64 2.97 14.21
C VAL A 46 9.12 3.94 13.13
N TYR A 47 8.65 5.19 13.12
CA TYR A 47 9.03 6.15 12.08
C TYR A 47 10.31 6.92 12.40
N PHE A 48 10.98 7.42 11.35
CA PHE A 48 12.14 8.29 11.50
C PHE A 48 11.76 9.49 12.38
N PRO A 49 12.44 9.74 13.52
CA PRO A 49 11.98 10.73 14.49
C PRO A 49 11.97 12.15 13.90
N TYR A 50 10.89 12.90 14.13
CA TYR A 50 10.79 14.30 13.67
C TYR A 50 11.99 15.15 14.13
N SER A 51 12.42 14.97 15.38
CA SER A 51 13.58 15.66 15.98
C SER A 51 14.91 15.39 15.26
N LYS A 52 15.00 14.31 14.47
CA LYS A 52 16.16 13.91 13.68
C LYS A 52 16.03 14.24 12.19
N LEU A 53 14.93 14.85 11.73
CA LEU A 53 14.72 15.19 10.31
C LEU A 53 15.90 15.98 9.70
N LYS A 54 16.48 16.89 10.48
CA LYS A 54 17.68 17.68 10.10
C LYS A 54 18.93 16.82 9.83
N ASP A 55 19.00 15.61 10.38
CA ASP A 55 20.13 14.69 10.16
C ASP A 55 20.10 14.11 8.73
N LEU A 56 18.99 14.32 8.00
CA LEU A 56 18.81 13.96 6.59
C LEU A 56 19.14 15.10 5.61
N THR A 57 19.67 16.24 6.09
CA THR A 57 20.05 17.35 5.21
C THR A 57 21.32 17.02 4.43
N ILE A 58 21.25 17.21 3.11
CA ILE A 58 22.31 16.95 2.14
C ILE A 58 22.89 18.30 1.69
N ASP A 59 24.22 18.38 1.61
CA ASP A 59 24.89 19.50 0.95
C ASP A 59 24.85 19.30 -0.57
N LYS A 60 24.54 20.34 -1.33
CA LYS A 60 24.51 20.31 -2.80
C LYS A 60 25.85 19.95 -3.43
N GLU A 61 26.95 20.21 -2.71
CA GLU A 61 28.31 19.90 -3.15
C GLU A 61 28.85 18.60 -2.54
N ALA A 62 28.03 17.86 -1.77
CA ALA A 62 28.45 16.61 -1.15
C ALA A 62 28.81 15.55 -2.18
N GLY A 63 29.89 14.82 -1.92
CA GLY A 63 30.22 13.62 -2.67
C GLY A 63 29.28 12.45 -2.36
N ASN A 64 29.13 11.52 -3.30
CA ASN A 64 28.22 10.37 -3.22
C ASN A 64 28.34 9.55 -1.93
N ALA A 65 29.56 9.36 -1.40
CA ALA A 65 29.76 8.61 -0.15
C ALA A 65 29.06 9.28 1.05
N TYR A 66 29.10 10.61 1.14
CA TYR A 66 28.43 11.34 2.20
C TYR A 66 26.91 11.37 2.01
N ILE A 67 26.45 11.52 0.76
CA ILE A 67 25.03 11.42 0.44
C ILE A 67 24.50 10.03 0.82
N THR A 68 25.25 8.98 0.49
CA THR A 68 24.91 7.59 0.83
C THR A 68 24.83 7.39 2.36
N ASP A 69 25.79 7.93 3.13
CA ASP A 69 25.73 7.91 4.60
C ASP A 69 24.47 8.58 5.13
N ILE A 70 24.10 9.75 4.59
CA ILE A 70 22.86 10.44 5.00
C ILE A 70 21.63 9.60 4.70
N VAL A 71 21.49 9.11 3.45
CA VAL A 71 20.33 8.31 3.05
C VAL A 71 20.25 7.02 3.87
N SER A 72 21.38 6.41 4.25
CA SER A 72 21.39 5.19 5.08
C SER A 72 20.72 5.36 6.46
N LYS A 73 20.48 6.59 6.91
CA LYS A 73 19.78 6.88 8.17
C LYS A 73 18.26 6.76 8.03
N THR A 74 17.71 6.76 6.81
CA THR A 74 16.29 6.52 6.60
C THR A 74 15.93 5.08 6.98
N PRO A 75 14.69 4.80 7.43
CA PRO A 75 14.24 3.43 7.66
C PRO A 75 14.43 2.58 6.39
N ALA A 76 14.81 1.31 6.58
CA ALA A 76 14.95 0.39 5.46
C ALA A 76 13.62 0.23 4.71
N ILE A 77 13.66 0.30 3.37
CA ILE A 77 12.46 0.10 2.53
C ILE A 77 11.89 -1.30 2.80
N LEU A 78 12.74 -2.32 2.75
CA LEU A 78 12.41 -3.70 3.08
C LEU A 78 13.64 -4.37 3.73
N PRO A 79 13.47 -5.43 4.55
CA PRO A 79 14.59 -6.02 5.29
C PRO A 79 15.65 -6.70 4.41
N TYR A 80 15.36 -6.91 3.13
CA TYR A 80 16.21 -7.55 2.13
C TYR A 80 16.64 -6.59 1.01
N ILE A 81 16.45 -5.28 1.19
CA ILE A 81 16.82 -4.25 0.22
C ILE A 81 17.87 -3.36 0.85
N GLU A 82 19.06 -3.31 0.23
CA GLU A 82 20.23 -2.64 0.78
C GLU A 82 20.66 -1.47 -0.09
N LEU A 83 20.93 -0.31 0.54
CA LEU A 83 21.44 0.87 -0.16
C LEU A 83 22.92 0.66 -0.50
N ASN A 84 23.27 0.73 -1.78
CA ASN A 84 24.66 0.65 -2.22
C ASN A 84 25.27 2.01 -2.48
N ASN A 85 24.48 2.94 -3.01
CA ASN A 85 24.96 4.25 -3.42
C ASN A 85 23.79 5.23 -3.51
N ALA A 86 24.07 6.49 -3.22
CA ALA A 86 23.18 7.60 -3.49
C ALA A 86 23.97 8.73 -4.14
N LEU A 87 23.38 9.38 -5.13
CA LEU A 87 23.97 10.54 -5.78
C LEU A 87 22.93 11.61 -6.08
N LEU A 88 23.39 12.85 -6.13
CA LEU A 88 22.58 14.00 -6.45
C LEU A 88 22.91 14.44 -7.88
N GLU A 89 21.92 14.36 -8.77
CA GLU A 89 22.02 14.88 -10.12
C GLU A 89 21.32 16.23 -10.22
N THR A 90 21.82 17.07 -11.12
CA THR A 90 21.22 18.37 -11.44
C THR A 90 20.91 18.40 -12.92
N ASN A 91 19.64 18.64 -13.26
CA ASN A 91 19.21 18.88 -14.62
C ASN A 91 18.34 20.14 -14.66
N ASP A 92 18.69 21.12 -15.49
CA ASP A 92 17.93 22.37 -15.66
C ASP A 92 17.53 23.09 -14.35
N ASN A 93 18.45 23.14 -13.38
CA ASN A 93 18.26 23.70 -12.03
C ASN A 93 17.30 22.93 -11.09
N ALA A 94 16.89 21.72 -11.48
CA ALA A 94 16.15 20.78 -10.64
C ALA A 94 17.12 19.72 -10.10
N TYR A 95 17.01 19.39 -8.82
CA TYR A 95 17.86 18.39 -8.18
C TYR A 95 17.10 17.07 -8.02
N THR A 96 17.64 16.02 -8.62
CA THR A 96 17.14 14.66 -8.53
C THR A 96 18.08 13.84 -7.66
N LEU A 97 17.55 13.21 -6.61
CA LEU A 97 18.32 12.28 -5.80
C LEU A 97 18.11 10.85 -6.32
N ILE A 98 19.18 10.20 -6.78
CA ILE A 98 19.13 8.82 -7.27
C ILE A 98 19.66 7.90 -6.18
N LEU A 99 18.80 6.99 -5.70
CA LEU A 99 19.08 6.00 -4.68
C LEU A 99 19.18 4.63 -5.32
N LYS A 100 20.36 4.01 -5.22
CA LYS A 100 20.66 2.71 -5.81
C LYS A 100 20.70 1.64 -4.73
N TYR A 101 19.76 0.72 -4.83
CA TYR A 101 19.60 -0.41 -3.94
C TYR A 101 19.89 -1.74 -4.66
N THR A 102 20.14 -2.78 -3.88
CA THR A 102 20.15 -4.17 -4.35
C THR A 102 19.32 -5.04 -3.43
N GLU A 103 18.61 -5.99 -4.03
CA GLU A 103 17.99 -7.10 -3.31
C GLU A 103 19.04 -8.13 -2.87
N ASP A 104 19.09 -8.40 -1.57
CA ASP A 104 19.87 -9.50 -0.98
C ASP A 104 19.07 -10.80 -1.14
N TYR A 105 19.58 -11.70 -1.99
CA TYR A 105 18.95 -12.98 -2.31
C TYR A 105 18.72 -13.88 -1.08
N GLU A 106 19.71 -13.98 -0.19
CA GLU A 106 19.61 -14.87 0.98
C GLU A 106 18.61 -14.32 2.00
N LYS A 107 18.61 -12.99 2.21
CA LYS A 107 17.59 -12.35 3.05
C LYS A 107 16.20 -12.46 2.44
N SER A 108 16.06 -12.30 1.13
CA SER A 108 14.75 -12.32 0.48
C SER A 108 14.13 -13.71 0.48
N LYS A 109 14.94 -14.76 0.25
CA LYS A 109 14.52 -16.17 0.36
C LYS A 109 14.02 -16.55 1.76
N ASN A 110 14.66 -16.02 2.81
CA ASN A 110 14.29 -16.33 4.20
C ASN A 110 12.92 -15.77 4.63
N ILE A 111 12.30 -14.91 3.82
CA ILE A 111 10.97 -14.36 4.10
C ILE A 111 9.87 -15.40 3.82
N GLY A 112 10.19 -16.49 3.12
CA GLY A 112 9.31 -17.65 2.98
C GLY A 112 8.13 -17.44 2.03
N LEU A 113 8.32 -16.64 0.98
CA LEU A 113 7.28 -16.29 0.00
C LEU A 113 7.76 -16.55 -1.43
N SER A 114 6.84 -16.36 -2.39
CA SER A 114 6.94 -16.51 -3.85
C SER A 114 8.33 -16.36 -4.47
N ASP A 115 8.53 -16.96 -5.66
CA ASP A 115 9.78 -16.99 -6.44
C ASP A 115 10.67 -15.72 -6.38
N ASN A 116 10.12 -14.50 -6.36
CA ASN A 116 10.84 -13.30 -5.91
C ASN A 116 9.89 -12.39 -5.06
N PRO A 117 10.20 -12.11 -3.78
CA PRO A 117 9.32 -11.34 -2.89
C PRO A 117 9.30 -9.82 -3.16
N LEU A 118 10.27 -9.26 -3.90
CA LEU A 118 10.27 -7.84 -4.27
C LEU A 118 9.01 -7.45 -5.03
N TYR A 119 8.59 -8.31 -5.96
CA TYR A 119 7.46 -8.06 -6.85
C TYR A 119 6.10 -8.30 -6.21
N THR A 120 6.05 -9.00 -5.09
CA THR A 120 4.83 -9.27 -4.32
C THR A 120 4.78 -8.49 -3.02
N SER A 121 5.85 -7.75 -2.68
CA SER A 121 5.91 -7.01 -1.42
C SER A 121 4.74 -6.02 -1.25
N PRO A 122 3.95 -6.15 -0.16
CA PRO A 122 2.83 -5.26 0.13
C PRO A 122 3.29 -3.87 0.54
N TYR A 123 4.54 -3.69 0.98
CA TYR A 123 5.04 -2.43 1.55
C TYR A 123 6.08 -1.72 0.68
N LEU A 124 6.52 -2.30 -0.44
CA LEU A 124 7.57 -1.71 -1.28
C LEU A 124 7.27 -0.26 -1.63
N PHE A 125 6.12 -0.01 -2.25
CA PHE A 125 5.74 1.33 -2.71
C PHE A 125 5.52 2.29 -1.55
N SER A 126 4.81 1.86 -0.52
CA SER A 126 4.44 2.73 0.60
C SER A 126 5.68 3.17 1.41
N ARG A 127 6.62 2.26 1.66
CA ARG A 127 7.90 2.58 2.32
C ARG A 127 8.88 3.35 1.43
N ALA A 128 8.86 3.10 0.11
CA ALA A 128 9.60 3.91 -0.86
C ALA A 128 9.09 5.36 -0.88
N THR A 129 7.76 5.56 -0.86
CA THR A 129 7.14 6.90 -0.73
C THR A 129 7.59 7.59 0.56
N ASN A 130 7.58 6.88 1.70
CA ASN A 130 8.08 7.43 2.96
C ASN A 130 9.54 7.88 2.88
N THR A 131 10.39 7.09 2.22
CA THR A 131 11.80 7.45 2.00
C THR A 131 11.91 8.74 1.18
N ALA A 132 11.15 8.86 0.10
CA ALA A 132 11.14 10.07 -0.74
C ALA A 132 10.64 11.30 0.02
N ILE A 133 9.52 11.17 0.76
CA ILE A 133 8.96 12.24 1.60
C ILE A 133 9.99 12.74 2.61
N LEU A 134 10.64 11.84 3.35
CA LEU A 134 11.65 12.22 4.35
C LEU A 134 12.79 13.06 3.73
N LEU A 135 13.32 12.60 2.60
CA LEU A 135 14.44 13.24 1.92
C LEU A 135 14.04 14.60 1.34
N MET A 136 12.82 14.72 0.81
CA MET A 136 12.28 15.98 0.29
C MET A 136 11.91 16.96 1.42
N LEU A 137 11.36 16.52 2.55
CA LEU A 137 11.08 17.41 3.68
C LEU A 137 12.36 18.00 4.26
N ALA A 138 13.40 17.17 4.42
CA ALA A 138 14.72 17.59 4.89
C ALA A 138 15.44 18.53 3.90
N ASN A 139 15.18 18.38 2.58
CA ASN A 139 15.89 19.08 1.52
C ASN A 139 14.91 19.72 0.52
N ASN A 140 14.55 20.99 0.75
CA ASN A 140 13.56 21.71 -0.07
C ASN A 140 13.95 21.90 -1.54
N TYR A 141 15.24 21.83 -1.86
CA TYR A 141 15.75 21.99 -3.21
C TYR A 141 15.68 20.70 -4.04
N ILE A 142 15.44 19.55 -3.41
CA ILE A 142 15.26 18.27 -4.11
C ILE A 142 13.84 18.25 -4.67
N SER A 143 13.73 18.18 -6.00
CA SER A 143 12.48 18.16 -6.74
C SER A 143 11.98 16.74 -7.01
N SER A 144 12.88 15.76 -7.03
CA SER A 144 12.52 14.36 -7.31
C SER A 144 13.48 13.39 -6.63
N VAL A 145 12.98 12.20 -6.33
CA VAL A 145 13.74 11.07 -5.79
C VAL A 145 13.47 9.86 -6.69
N ASN A 146 14.54 9.28 -7.22
CA ASN A 146 14.49 8.06 -8.03
C ASN A 146 15.07 6.91 -7.24
N ILE A 147 14.32 5.83 -7.09
CA ILE A 147 14.75 4.61 -6.40
C ILE A 147 14.94 3.52 -7.44
N GLU A 148 16.18 3.04 -7.57
CA GLU A 148 16.58 1.97 -8.46
C GLU A 148 16.93 0.74 -7.62
N ILE A 149 16.26 -0.39 -7.85
CA ILE A 149 16.49 -1.64 -7.13
C ILE A 149 16.98 -2.68 -8.13
N ALA A 150 18.27 -3.00 -8.04
CA ALA A 150 18.83 -4.12 -8.78
C ALA A 150 18.41 -5.44 -8.15
N VAL A 151 18.08 -6.41 -9.00
CA VAL A 151 17.66 -7.75 -8.59
C VAL A 151 18.82 -8.74 -8.78
N PRO A 152 19.04 -9.68 -7.84
CA PRO A 152 20.11 -10.67 -7.93
C PRO A 152 19.96 -11.57 -9.16
N LYS A 153 21.09 -12.09 -9.65
CA LYS A 153 21.15 -12.91 -10.87
C LYS A 153 20.43 -14.25 -10.72
N GLU A 154 20.25 -14.68 -9.48
CA GLU A 154 19.52 -15.85 -9.03
C GLU A 154 18.03 -15.80 -9.40
N TYR A 155 17.50 -14.61 -9.73
CA TYR A 155 16.17 -14.42 -10.30
C TYR A 155 16.25 -14.04 -11.79
N PRO A 156 16.57 -14.99 -12.70
CA PRO A 156 16.94 -14.71 -14.09
C PRO A 156 15.83 -14.07 -14.92
N ASP A 157 14.56 -14.29 -14.55
CA ASP A 157 13.38 -13.82 -15.28
C ASP A 157 12.81 -12.50 -14.73
N THR A 158 13.51 -11.86 -13.79
CA THR A 158 13.05 -10.63 -13.14
C THR A 158 13.91 -9.43 -13.54
N GLN A 159 13.27 -8.27 -13.68
CA GLN A 159 13.94 -7.03 -14.07
C GLN A 159 14.29 -6.18 -12.84
N PRO A 160 15.19 -5.20 -12.95
CA PRO A 160 15.30 -4.15 -11.95
C PRO A 160 13.99 -3.37 -11.78
N VAL A 161 13.74 -2.87 -10.58
CA VAL A 161 12.59 -2.00 -10.29
C VAL A 161 13.06 -0.56 -10.21
N THR A 162 12.38 0.34 -10.91
CA THR A 162 12.59 1.78 -10.80
C THR A 162 11.30 2.44 -10.34
N ILE A 163 11.39 3.29 -9.32
CA ILE A 163 10.27 4.06 -8.76
C ILE A 163 10.68 5.53 -8.74
N GLU A 164 9.89 6.38 -9.36
CA GLU A 164 10.14 7.82 -9.46
C GLU A 164 9.12 8.57 -8.62
N PHE A 165 9.60 9.51 -7.83
CA PHE A 165 8.77 10.38 -7.00
C PHE A 165 9.06 11.82 -7.34
N ASN A 166 8.02 12.59 -7.69
CA ASN A 166 8.12 14.03 -7.88
C ASN A 166 7.53 14.75 -6.67
N ARG A 167 8.22 15.80 -6.22
CA ARG A 167 7.78 16.63 -5.11
C ARG A 167 6.37 17.19 -5.35
N ASN A 168 6.15 17.81 -6.51
CA ASN A 168 4.89 18.47 -6.81
C ASN A 168 3.72 17.48 -6.78
N GLU A 169 3.94 16.24 -7.24
CA GLU A 169 2.93 15.20 -7.16
C GLU A 169 2.63 14.89 -5.69
N LEU A 170 3.64 14.59 -4.88
CA LEU A 170 3.48 14.29 -3.45
C LEU A 170 2.86 15.44 -2.63
N GLU A 171 3.14 16.69 -3.00
CA GLU A 171 2.53 17.89 -2.41
C GLU A 171 1.04 17.99 -2.80
N ASP A 172 0.70 17.76 -4.07
CA ASP A 172 -0.69 17.69 -4.54
C ASP A 172 -1.46 16.50 -3.93
N GLU A 173 -0.75 15.43 -3.58
CA GLU A 173 -1.31 14.21 -2.98
C GLU A 173 -1.71 14.40 -1.50
N SER A 174 -1.13 15.38 -0.80
CA SER A 174 -1.34 15.53 0.64
C SER A 174 -1.14 16.95 1.15
N ASP A 175 -2.21 17.55 1.67
CA ASP A 175 -2.18 18.82 2.42
C ASP A 175 -1.25 18.76 3.66
N LEU A 176 -0.87 17.55 4.09
CA LEU A 176 0.05 17.36 5.21
C LEU A 176 1.51 17.62 4.82
N PHE A 177 1.90 17.50 3.55
CA PHE A 177 3.30 17.61 3.14
C PHE A 177 3.89 18.97 3.50
N ASP A 178 3.18 20.05 3.16
CA ASP A 178 3.61 21.43 3.45
C ASP A 178 3.71 21.73 4.95
N THR A 179 2.82 21.11 5.75
CA THR A 179 2.77 21.34 7.20
C THR A 179 3.68 20.41 7.98
N ALA A 180 3.99 19.21 7.46
CA ALA A 180 4.82 18.18 8.09
C ALA A 180 6.25 18.65 8.39
N LYS A 181 6.76 19.64 7.65
CA LYS A 181 8.07 20.21 7.97
C LYS A 181 8.05 21.01 9.28
N ALA A 182 6.95 21.69 9.58
CA ALA A 182 6.84 22.64 10.69
C ALA A 182 6.07 22.08 11.90
N ASP A 183 5.32 20.99 11.73
CA ASP A 183 4.49 20.38 12.77
C ASP A 183 4.74 18.87 12.88
N GLU A 184 5.10 18.42 14.09
CA GLU A 184 5.38 17.02 14.40
C GLU A 184 4.13 16.12 14.24
N ASN A 185 2.92 16.64 14.48
CA ASN A 185 1.71 15.83 14.32
C ASN A 185 1.43 15.58 12.84
N SER A 186 1.44 16.61 11.99
CA SER A 186 1.33 16.47 10.54
C SER A 186 2.40 15.54 9.97
N TYR A 187 3.64 15.64 10.47
CA TYR A 187 4.73 14.75 10.10
C TYR A 187 4.43 13.29 10.43
N ASN A 188 4.06 13.01 11.69
CA ASN A 188 3.76 11.66 12.13
C ASN A 188 2.53 11.09 11.43
N GLU A 189 1.52 11.91 11.16
CA GLU A 189 0.35 11.53 10.39
C GLU A 189 0.75 11.14 8.97
N LEU A 190 1.47 12.01 8.25
CA LEU A 190 1.93 11.76 6.87
C LEU A 190 2.75 10.47 6.74
N LEU A 191 3.68 10.21 7.66
CA LEU A 191 4.49 8.99 7.61
C LEU A 191 3.68 7.73 7.92
N ASN A 192 2.77 7.80 8.90
CA ASN A 192 1.83 6.72 9.21
C ASN A 192 0.84 6.48 8.05
N LEU A 193 0.54 7.49 7.23
CA LEU A 193 -0.27 7.32 6.01
C LEU A 193 0.42 6.48 4.93
N ASN A 194 1.74 6.37 4.99
CA ASN A 194 2.53 5.67 4.00
C ASN A 194 3.16 4.39 4.56
N ASP A 195 2.77 3.97 5.76
CA ASP A 195 3.07 2.64 6.30
C ASP A 195 1.81 1.78 6.27
N SER A 196 1.46 1.38 5.04
CA SER A 196 0.26 0.62 4.74
C SER A 196 0.52 -0.38 3.65
N VAL A 197 -0.30 -1.43 3.63
CA VAL A 197 -0.36 -2.35 2.51
C VAL A 197 -0.78 -1.57 1.26
N TYR A 198 0.02 -1.69 0.20
CA TYR A 198 -0.22 -0.96 -1.03
C TYR A 198 -1.48 -1.48 -1.72
N ALA A 199 -2.53 -0.66 -1.69
CA ALA A 199 -3.87 -1.07 -2.09
C ALA A 199 -3.92 -1.44 -3.58
N GLY A 200 -3.09 -0.81 -4.42
CA GLY A 200 -2.98 -1.12 -5.86
C GLY A 200 -2.66 -2.59 -6.17
N ARG A 201 -2.07 -3.34 -5.23
CA ARG A 201 -1.85 -4.78 -5.38
C ARG A 201 -3.05 -5.63 -4.99
N LEU A 202 -3.90 -5.17 -4.08
CA LEU A 202 -5.05 -5.95 -3.60
C LEU A 202 -6.21 -6.02 -4.64
N PHE A 203 -6.29 -5.08 -5.59
CA PHE A 203 -7.47 -4.90 -6.44
C PHE A 203 -7.39 -5.55 -7.84
N TYR A 204 -6.97 -6.81 -7.97
CA TYR A 204 -6.83 -7.44 -9.30
C TYR A 204 -8.14 -7.51 -10.11
N SER A 205 -9.26 -7.78 -9.44
CA SER A 205 -10.61 -7.79 -10.04
C SER A 205 -11.09 -6.39 -10.47
N ARG A 206 -10.29 -5.34 -10.19
CA ARG A 206 -10.60 -3.91 -10.33
C ARG A 206 -11.80 -3.43 -9.51
N ILE A 207 -12.39 -4.29 -8.68
CA ILE A 207 -13.39 -3.89 -7.70
C ILE A 207 -12.66 -3.47 -6.44
N LYS A 208 -12.80 -2.19 -6.11
CA LYS A 208 -12.19 -1.57 -4.93
C LYS A 208 -13.26 -1.02 -4.00
N LEU A 209 -12.86 -0.68 -2.79
CA LEU A 209 -13.72 0.13 -1.92
C LEU A 209 -14.11 1.42 -2.65
N GLY A 210 -15.39 1.75 -2.66
CA GLY A 210 -15.98 2.85 -3.42
C GLY A 210 -16.49 2.50 -4.83
N SER A 211 -16.24 1.28 -5.34
CA SER A 211 -16.85 0.82 -6.60
C SER A 211 -18.37 0.78 -6.51
N THR A 212 -19.05 0.94 -7.63
CA THR A 212 -20.51 0.93 -7.72
C THR A 212 -21.04 -0.48 -8.01
N LYS A 213 -22.36 -0.67 -7.88
CA LYS A 213 -23.04 -1.88 -8.37
C LYS A 213 -22.69 -2.19 -9.83
N ASP A 214 -22.68 -1.17 -10.68
CA ASP A 214 -22.47 -1.33 -12.13
C ASP A 214 -21.06 -1.88 -12.40
N ASP A 215 -20.05 -1.45 -11.61
CA ASP A 215 -18.69 -1.97 -11.70
C ASP A 215 -18.63 -3.46 -11.35
N ILE A 216 -19.30 -3.87 -10.26
CA ILE A 216 -19.34 -5.28 -9.81
C ILE A 216 -19.98 -6.16 -10.89
N ILE A 217 -21.14 -5.76 -11.42
CA ILE A 217 -21.87 -6.53 -12.45
C ILE A 217 -21.06 -6.58 -13.76
N TYR A 218 -20.44 -5.48 -14.16
CA TYR A 218 -19.60 -5.44 -15.35
C TYR A 218 -18.44 -6.44 -15.28
N ARG A 219 -17.86 -6.63 -14.08
CA ARG A 219 -16.70 -7.51 -13.89
C ARG A 219 -17.07 -8.97 -13.66
N ASN A 220 -18.07 -9.23 -12.82
CA ASN A 220 -18.37 -10.57 -12.33
C ASN A 220 -19.65 -11.15 -12.96
N GLY A 221 -20.40 -10.37 -13.75
CA GLY A 221 -21.74 -10.75 -14.20
C GLY A 221 -22.78 -10.64 -13.08
N ASP A 222 -23.90 -11.33 -13.26
CA ASP A 222 -24.94 -11.40 -12.23
C ASP A 222 -24.48 -12.25 -11.03
N PRO A 223 -24.70 -11.79 -9.78
CA PRO A 223 -24.36 -12.57 -8.59
C PRO A 223 -25.29 -13.76 -8.40
N ASP A 224 -24.75 -14.82 -7.82
CA ASP A 224 -25.46 -16.04 -7.43
C ASP A 224 -26.52 -15.76 -6.36
N LYS A 225 -26.26 -14.78 -5.47
CA LYS A 225 -27.21 -14.35 -4.45
C LYS A 225 -27.23 -12.82 -4.31
N LYS A 226 -28.45 -12.27 -4.23
CA LYS A 226 -28.74 -10.85 -3.98
C LYS A 226 -29.54 -10.74 -2.69
N VAL A 227 -29.04 -9.97 -1.72
CA VAL A 227 -29.76 -9.63 -0.48
C VAL A 227 -29.90 -8.11 -0.41
N SER A 228 -31.07 -7.64 0.05
CA SER A 228 -31.36 -6.23 0.28
C SER A 228 -31.98 -6.10 1.66
N GLU A 229 -31.23 -5.60 2.64
CA GLU A 229 -31.66 -5.43 4.02
C GLU A 229 -31.35 -4.02 4.51
N ASN A 230 -32.33 -3.33 5.11
CA ASN A 230 -32.13 -2.01 5.71
C ASN A 230 -31.40 -0.99 4.82
N SER A 231 -31.67 -1.01 3.50
CA SER A 231 -31.00 -0.20 2.44
C SER A 231 -29.57 -0.59 2.06
N ASP A 232 -28.99 -1.60 2.72
CA ASP A 232 -27.73 -2.22 2.33
C ASP A 232 -27.99 -3.30 1.27
N LEU A 233 -27.10 -3.39 0.29
CA LEU A 233 -27.14 -4.40 -0.77
C LEU A 233 -25.95 -5.34 -0.60
N ILE A 234 -26.20 -6.65 -0.64
CA ILE A 234 -25.14 -7.67 -0.57
C ILE A 234 -25.21 -8.52 -1.84
N TYR A 235 -24.11 -8.52 -2.59
CA TYR A 235 -23.95 -9.25 -3.84
C TYR A 235 -22.92 -10.33 -3.61
N THR A 236 -23.33 -11.60 -3.68
CA THR A 236 -22.46 -12.75 -3.41
C THR A 236 -22.21 -13.56 -4.68
N TYR A 237 -20.95 -13.90 -4.90
CA TYR A 237 -20.45 -14.69 -6.03
C TYR A 237 -19.72 -15.92 -5.49
N GLY A 238 -20.01 -17.10 -6.04
CA GLY A 238 -19.47 -18.37 -5.59
C GLY A 238 -20.53 -19.28 -4.98
N ASP A 239 -20.08 -20.41 -4.42
CA ASP A 239 -20.96 -21.42 -3.82
C ASP A 239 -21.00 -21.30 -2.29
N ASN A 240 -21.63 -22.25 -1.61
CA ASN A 240 -21.77 -22.20 -0.15
C ASN A 240 -20.45 -22.47 0.61
N ASN A 241 -19.41 -22.97 -0.06
CA ASN A 241 -18.14 -23.37 0.54
C ASN A 241 -17.04 -22.34 0.26
N CYS A 242 -17.07 -21.67 -0.90
CA CYS A 242 -16.16 -20.61 -1.26
C CYS A 242 -16.91 -19.49 -1.98
N TYR A 243 -16.89 -18.28 -1.40
CA TYR A 243 -17.60 -17.15 -1.99
C TYR A 243 -17.02 -15.80 -1.60
N THR A 244 -17.27 -14.80 -2.44
CA THR A 244 -16.98 -13.39 -2.18
C THR A 244 -18.28 -12.60 -2.11
N SER A 245 -18.44 -11.81 -1.05
CA SER A 245 -19.58 -10.91 -0.86
C SER A 245 -19.14 -9.45 -0.92
N PHE A 246 -19.85 -8.67 -1.72
CA PHE A 246 -19.71 -7.22 -1.82
C PHE A 246 -20.84 -6.54 -1.06
N PHE A 247 -20.50 -5.74 -0.05
CA PHE A 247 -21.45 -4.97 0.74
C PHE A 247 -21.49 -3.54 0.24
N LEU A 248 -22.62 -3.15 -0.35
CA LEU A 248 -22.84 -1.81 -0.86
C LEU A 248 -23.75 -1.01 0.07
N LYS A 249 -23.30 0.20 0.40
CA LYS A 249 -24.04 1.13 1.27
C LYS A 249 -24.15 2.49 0.61
N LYS A 250 -25.24 3.20 0.93
CA LYS A 250 -25.40 4.60 0.53
C LYS A 250 -24.70 5.50 1.53
N ILE A 251 -23.56 6.08 1.14
CA ILE A 251 -22.87 7.08 1.96
C ILE A 251 -23.59 8.43 1.82
N LYS A 252 -23.67 9.21 2.91
CA LYS A 252 -24.35 10.53 2.96
C LYS A 252 -23.69 11.54 2.01
N SER A 253 -24.08 11.51 0.74
CA SER A 253 -23.73 12.43 -0.37
C SER A 253 -23.78 11.71 -1.72
N SER A 254 -23.77 10.37 -1.74
CA SER A 254 -23.80 9.59 -2.97
C SER A 254 -25.24 9.26 -3.38
N ASP A 255 -25.57 9.48 -4.65
CA ASP A 255 -26.85 9.07 -5.22
C ASP A 255 -26.94 7.54 -5.36
N LYS A 256 -25.79 6.86 -5.48
CA LYS A 256 -25.69 5.41 -5.68
C LYS A 256 -25.01 4.72 -4.49
N PRO A 257 -25.45 3.50 -4.11
CA PRO A 257 -24.72 2.69 -3.14
C PRO A 257 -23.36 2.28 -3.71
N ILE A 258 -22.34 2.31 -2.86
CA ILE A 258 -20.96 1.96 -3.22
C ILE A 258 -20.45 0.85 -2.31
N VAL A 259 -19.48 0.07 -2.79
CA VAL A 259 -18.81 -0.99 -2.03
C VAL A 259 -18.09 -0.37 -0.82
N THR A 260 -18.48 -0.83 0.37
CA THR A 260 -17.87 -0.45 1.65
C THR A 260 -17.17 -1.63 2.33
N SER A 261 -17.50 -2.85 1.92
CA SER A 261 -16.75 -4.03 2.31
C SER A 261 -16.77 -5.09 1.21
N ILE A 262 -15.65 -5.80 1.10
CA ILE A 262 -15.47 -6.98 0.27
C ILE A 262 -15.06 -8.09 1.23
N VAL A 263 -15.84 -9.16 1.33
CA VAL A 263 -15.59 -10.25 2.27
C VAL A 263 -15.43 -11.54 1.49
N VAL A 264 -14.29 -12.19 1.66
CA VAL A 264 -13.97 -13.48 1.06
C VAL A 264 -14.05 -14.55 2.12
N HIS A 265 -14.80 -15.61 1.81
CA HIS A 265 -14.87 -16.84 2.58
C HIS A 265 -14.09 -17.91 1.82
N PRO A 266 -12.83 -18.20 2.18
CA PRO A 266 -11.99 -19.12 1.44
C PRO A 266 -12.34 -20.60 1.71
N SER A 267 -12.02 -21.44 0.73
CA SER A 267 -11.95 -22.90 0.88
C SER A 267 -10.49 -23.38 0.78
N LYS A 268 -10.17 -24.53 1.40
CA LYS A 268 -8.86 -25.19 1.25
C LYS A 268 -8.57 -25.62 -0.19
N ASP A 269 -9.64 -25.93 -0.93
CA ASP A 269 -9.56 -26.44 -2.30
C ASP A 269 -9.53 -25.31 -3.34
N ASP A 270 -9.88 -24.08 -2.94
CA ASP A 270 -9.95 -22.92 -3.82
C ASP A 270 -8.91 -21.87 -3.42
N ILE A 271 -7.64 -22.22 -3.68
CA ILE A 271 -6.50 -21.30 -3.59
C ILE A 271 -6.66 -20.18 -4.65
N GLY A 272 -7.46 -20.41 -5.71
CA GLY A 272 -7.79 -19.43 -6.74
C GLY A 272 -8.67 -18.29 -6.22
N GLY A 273 -9.57 -18.54 -5.27
CA GLY A 273 -10.38 -17.53 -4.56
C GLY A 273 -9.58 -16.55 -3.68
N ALA A 274 -8.27 -16.77 -3.56
CA ALA A 274 -7.31 -15.86 -2.92
C ALA A 274 -6.73 -14.80 -3.88
N GLU A 275 -7.39 -14.47 -4.99
CA GLU A 275 -6.91 -13.47 -5.96
C GLU A 275 -6.51 -12.13 -5.32
N MET A 276 -7.25 -11.70 -4.28
CA MET A 276 -6.93 -10.46 -3.55
C MET A 276 -5.57 -10.52 -2.85
N LEU A 277 -5.19 -11.69 -2.33
CA LEU A 277 -3.94 -11.89 -1.59
C LEU A 277 -2.80 -12.40 -2.49
N TYR A 278 -3.13 -12.99 -3.63
CA TYR A 278 -2.17 -13.52 -4.61
C TYR A 278 -1.14 -12.48 -5.05
N ASN A 279 -1.59 -11.27 -5.37
CA ASN A 279 -0.72 -10.18 -5.84
C ASN A 279 0.22 -9.62 -4.78
N ILE A 280 -0.08 -9.88 -3.51
CA ILE A 280 0.83 -9.59 -2.42
C ILE A 280 1.62 -10.83 -1.99
N GLY A 281 1.48 -11.97 -2.67
CA GLY A 281 2.21 -13.20 -2.37
C GLY A 281 1.78 -13.90 -1.07
N LEU A 282 0.68 -13.46 -0.44
CA LEU A 282 0.21 -14.01 0.83
C LEU A 282 -0.77 -15.17 0.58
N LEU A 283 -0.22 -16.34 0.25
CA LEU A 283 -1.01 -17.54 -0.07
C LEU A 283 -0.91 -18.58 1.05
N PRO A 284 -1.98 -19.37 1.30
CA PRO A 284 -1.86 -20.56 2.12
C PRO A 284 -0.97 -21.62 1.47
N ASP A 285 -0.53 -22.60 2.26
CA ASP A 285 0.11 -23.79 1.70
C ASP A 285 -0.94 -24.68 1.04
N ASP A 286 -0.55 -25.52 0.07
CA ASP A 286 -1.47 -26.37 -0.69
C ASP A 286 -2.37 -27.22 0.22
N GLY A 287 -3.69 -27.08 0.03
CA GLY A 287 -4.71 -27.80 0.81
C GLY A 287 -4.86 -27.31 2.26
N GLN A 288 -4.31 -26.15 2.62
CA GLN A 288 -4.41 -25.57 3.96
C GLN A 288 -5.12 -24.21 3.95
N TYR A 289 -5.52 -23.75 5.13
CA TYR A 289 -5.95 -22.36 5.32
C TYR A 289 -4.76 -21.47 5.62
N LEU A 290 -4.92 -20.17 5.33
CA LEU A 290 -3.96 -19.16 5.74
C LEU A 290 -4.01 -19.01 7.26
N THR A 291 -2.87 -19.10 7.94
CA THR A 291 -2.81 -19.02 9.41
C THR A 291 -2.48 -17.61 9.89
N LYS A 292 -2.97 -17.24 11.07
CA LYS A 292 -2.63 -15.96 11.73
C LYS A 292 -1.12 -15.73 11.80
N THR A 293 -0.35 -16.75 12.18
CA THR A 293 1.12 -16.68 12.22
C THR A 293 1.73 -16.32 10.87
N LYS A 294 1.24 -16.91 9.77
CA LYS A 294 1.75 -16.60 8.41
C LYS A 294 1.40 -15.16 8.02
N VAL A 295 0.20 -14.69 8.37
CA VAL A 295 -0.21 -13.29 8.15
C VAL A 295 0.67 -12.31 8.93
N GLU A 296 0.84 -12.52 10.24
CA GLU A 296 1.62 -11.61 11.10
C GLU A 296 3.11 -11.63 10.75
N ASN A 297 3.67 -12.79 10.39
CA ASN A 297 5.06 -12.87 9.94
C ASN A 297 5.30 -12.06 8.67
N TYR A 298 4.29 -11.96 7.79
CA TYR A 298 4.46 -11.28 6.51
C TYR A 298 4.05 -9.81 6.55
N LEU A 299 2.87 -9.50 7.10
CA LEU A 299 2.34 -8.15 7.17
C LEU A 299 2.87 -7.37 8.39
N GLY A 300 3.47 -8.06 9.36
CA GLY A 300 3.88 -7.47 10.62
C GLY A 300 2.70 -7.36 11.60
N THR A 301 2.83 -6.44 12.55
CA THR A 301 1.80 -6.23 13.59
C THR A 301 0.58 -5.51 12.99
N PRO A 302 -0.65 -5.98 13.25
CA PRO A 302 -1.85 -5.28 12.81
C PRO A 302 -1.97 -3.91 13.48
N LYS A 303 -2.68 -2.98 12.82
CA LYS A 303 -2.93 -1.64 13.37
C LYS A 303 -3.78 -1.73 14.63
N PHE A 304 -4.76 -2.62 14.62
CA PHE A 304 -5.55 -3.00 15.78
C PHE A 304 -6.20 -4.37 15.54
N SER A 305 -6.70 -4.97 16.62
CA SER A 305 -7.41 -6.24 16.58
C SER A 305 -8.70 -6.14 17.40
N LYS A 306 -9.77 -6.78 16.93
CA LYS A 306 -11.07 -6.84 17.61
C LYS A 306 -11.80 -8.12 17.25
N ASN A 307 -12.37 -8.83 18.23
CA ASN A 307 -13.20 -10.03 18.01
C ASN A 307 -12.54 -11.12 17.13
N ASN A 308 -11.26 -11.44 17.37
CA ASN A 308 -10.45 -12.34 16.52
C ASN A 308 -10.30 -11.88 15.06
N THR A 309 -10.47 -10.58 14.81
CA THR A 309 -10.18 -9.95 13.52
C THR A 309 -9.00 -9.00 13.67
N ASP A 310 -7.99 -9.17 12.82
CA ASP A 310 -6.84 -8.28 12.71
C ASP A 310 -7.04 -7.31 11.54
N TYR A 311 -6.68 -6.04 11.73
CA TYR A 311 -6.86 -4.98 10.74
C TYR A 311 -5.53 -4.34 10.36
N TYR A 312 -5.20 -4.39 9.07
CA TYR A 312 -4.01 -3.82 8.45
C TYR A 312 -4.43 -2.64 7.58
N ARG A 313 -3.83 -1.48 7.80
CA ARG A 313 -4.17 -0.28 7.02
C ARG A 313 -3.78 -0.48 5.54
N ILE A 314 -4.62 -0.01 4.62
CA ILE A 314 -4.30 0.01 3.18
C ILE A 314 -4.17 1.45 2.65
N SER A 315 -3.39 1.63 1.59
CA SER A 315 -3.05 2.94 1.04
C SER A 315 -4.17 3.61 0.22
N SER A 316 -5.43 3.16 0.28
CA SER A 316 -6.56 3.71 -0.50
C SER A 316 -7.42 4.74 0.24
N GLY A 317 -7.13 5.00 1.52
CA GLY A 317 -7.86 5.97 2.34
C GLY A 317 -7.47 5.89 3.81
N LEU A 318 -7.90 6.86 4.61
CA LEU A 318 -7.56 6.92 6.05
C LEU A 318 -8.19 5.79 6.88
N ASN A 319 -9.34 5.27 6.43
CA ASN A 319 -10.13 4.27 7.16
C ASN A 319 -10.36 2.98 6.36
N ASP A 320 -9.53 2.74 5.35
CA ASP A 320 -9.62 1.51 4.58
C ASP A 320 -8.63 0.48 5.18
N TYR A 321 -9.11 -0.75 5.39
CA TYR A 321 -8.35 -1.83 6.01
C TYR A 321 -8.47 -3.13 5.22
N LEU A 322 -7.36 -3.86 5.15
CA LEU A 322 -7.31 -5.29 4.88
C LEU A 322 -7.50 -5.99 6.23
N PHE A 323 -8.51 -6.85 6.33
CA PHE A 323 -8.80 -7.56 7.56
C PHE A 323 -8.70 -9.08 7.38
N PHE A 324 -8.44 -9.76 8.49
CA PHE A 324 -8.45 -11.21 8.58
C PHE A 324 -9.19 -11.62 9.86
N THR A 325 -10.25 -12.41 9.73
CA THR A 325 -10.96 -13.00 10.86
C THR A 325 -10.57 -14.46 11.00
N TYR A 326 -10.19 -14.84 12.21
CA TYR A 326 -9.68 -16.17 12.51
C TYR A 326 -10.71 -17.03 13.26
N ASP A 327 -10.64 -18.34 13.06
CA ASP A 327 -11.28 -19.32 13.94
C ASP A 327 -10.49 -19.51 15.25
N THR A 328 -10.95 -20.43 16.10
CA THR A 328 -10.30 -20.73 17.38
C THR A 328 -8.93 -21.40 17.25
N GLU A 329 -8.63 -21.99 16.10
CA GLU A 329 -7.35 -22.64 15.78
C GLU A 329 -6.36 -21.66 15.14
N GLY A 330 -6.80 -20.44 14.82
CA GLY A 330 -5.97 -19.42 14.17
C GLY A 330 -5.97 -19.51 12.65
N ASN A 331 -6.90 -20.24 12.04
CA ASN A 331 -7.07 -20.27 10.59
C ASN A 331 -7.94 -19.09 10.13
N ALA A 332 -7.55 -18.44 9.04
CA ALA A 332 -8.34 -17.38 8.43
C ALA A 332 -9.61 -17.98 7.81
N LYS A 333 -10.74 -17.77 8.48
CA LYS A 333 -12.06 -18.18 8.00
C LYS A 333 -12.70 -17.14 7.08
N GLU A 334 -12.27 -15.89 7.21
CA GLU A 334 -12.70 -14.75 6.40
C GLU A 334 -11.53 -13.78 6.26
N TYR A 335 -11.42 -13.16 5.11
CA TYR A 335 -10.55 -12.01 4.92
C TYR A 335 -11.18 -11.07 3.90
N GLY A 336 -10.73 -9.82 3.87
CA GLY A 336 -11.42 -8.86 3.02
C GLY A 336 -10.92 -7.45 3.17
N LEU A 337 -11.63 -6.55 2.51
CA LEU A 337 -11.44 -5.12 2.66
C LEU A 337 -12.64 -4.51 3.37
N GLN A 338 -12.38 -3.54 4.23
CA GLN A 338 -13.42 -2.82 4.94
C GLN A 338 -13.07 -1.34 5.02
N ARG A 339 -14.08 -0.51 4.74
CA ARG A 339 -14.08 0.91 5.08
C ARG A 339 -14.77 1.09 6.43
N ASP A 340 -14.04 1.66 7.39
CA ASP A 340 -14.56 2.07 8.70
C ASP A 340 -15.22 3.46 8.69
#